data_AF-A0A1Q7DQP4-F1
#
_entry.id   AF-A0A1Q7DQP4-F1
#
_cell.length_a   1.000
_cell.length_b   1.000
_cell.length_c   1.000
_cell.angle_alpha   90.00
_cell.angle_beta   90.00
_cell.angle_gamma   90.00
#
_symmetry.space_group_name_H-M   'P 1'
#
loop_
_entity.id
_entity.type
_entity.pdbx_description
1 polymer ?
#
loop_
_entity_poly.entity_id
_entity_poly.type
_entity_poly.pdbx_seq_one_letter_code
_entity_poly.pdbx_strand_id
1 'polypeptide(L)'
;MPAELGGSQISSLLEALPGIASVLRSPVADALVKAIRGAAGIGDFSAEDAEELVRYAVRRGLIGPDEGDRVLGEVQAALKSQRKTAKAGKPKVAKKRPAKKKSRR
;
A
#
# COMPACT_ATOMS: atom_id res chain seq x y z
N MET A 1 30.28 -21.79 -14.21
CA MET A 1 29.02 -22.04 -14.93
C MET A 1 27.89 -21.62 -14.01
N PRO A 2 27.13 -20.55 -14.29
CA PRO A 2 25.92 -20.27 -13.51
C PRO A 2 24.94 -21.42 -13.77
N ALA A 3 24.39 -21.98 -12.70
CA ALA A 3 23.41 -23.05 -12.80
C ALA A 3 22.13 -22.47 -13.43
N GLU A 4 21.92 -22.80 -14.71
CA GLU A 4 20.63 -22.65 -15.38
C GLU A 4 19.66 -23.59 -14.66
N LEU A 5 19.03 -23.11 -13.60
CA LEU A 5 17.88 -23.77 -13.00
C LEU A 5 16.77 -23.70 -14.04
N GLY A 6 16.66 -24.75 -14.85
CA GLY A 6 15.63 -24.87 -15.88
C GLY A 6 14.24 -24.74 -15.28
N GLY A 7 13.32 -24.16 -16.04
CA GLY A 7 11.96 -23.83 -15.57
C GLY A 7 11.22 -24.98 -14.89
N SER A 8 11.53 -26.24 -15.21
CA SER A 8 10.94 -27.42 -14.54
C SER A 8 11.36 -27.59 -13.08
N GLN A 9 12.61 -27.23 -12.72
CA GLN A 9 13.11 -27.31 -11.34
C GLN A 9 12.53 -26.19 -10.48
N ILE A 10 12.35 -25.01 -11.06
CA ILE A 10 11.69 -23.88 -10.39
C ILE A 10 10.20 -24.20 -10.16
N SER A 11 9.51 -24.78 -11.14
CA SER A 11 8.12 -25.23 -11.00
C SER A 11 7.98 -26.31 -9.91
N SER A 12 8.88 -27.30 -9.87
CA SER A 12 8.86 -28.35 -8.85
C SER A 12 9.11 -27.79 -7.44
N LEU A 13 9.99 -26.80 -7.28
CA LEU A 13 10.20 -26.11 -6.00
C LEU A 13 8.99 -25.25 -5.58
N LEU A 14 8.35 -24.57 -6.53
CA LEU A 14 7.13 -23.79 -6.28
C LEU A 14 5.95 -24.67 -5.83
N GLU A 15 5.89 -25.91 -6.30
CA GLU A 15 4.81 -26.87 -6.00
C GLU A 15 5.09 -27.70 -4.73
N ALA A 16 6.35 -28.01 -4.43
CA ALA A 16 6.73 -28.93 -3.36
C ALA A 16 6.69 -28.35 -1.93
N LEU A 17 6.62 -27.02 -1.78
CA LEU A 17 6.64 -26.38 -0.45
C LEU A 17 5.57 -25.28 -0.34
N PRO A 18 4.52 -25.49 0.49
CA PRO A 18 3.55 -24.45 0.79
C PRO A 18 4.28 -23.22 1.34
N GLY A 19 4.22 -22.09 0.61
CA GLY A 19 4.88 -20.85 1.00
C GLY A 19 6.15 -20.49 0.21
N ILE A 20 6.66 -21.34 -0.70
CA ILE A 20 7.77 -20.91 -1.57
C ILE A 20 7.37 -19.74 -2.49
N ALA A 21 6.10 -19.65 -2.89
CA ALA A 21 5.59 -18.48 -3.60
C ALA A 21 5.77 -17.17 -2.81
N SER A 22 5.71 -17.18 -1.47
CA SER A 22 5.99 -16.00 -0.64
C SER A 22 7.49 -15.77 -0.40
N VAL A 23 8.33 -16.80 -0.52
CA VAL A 23 9.80 -16.69 -0.40
C VAL A 23 10.43 -16.18 -1.71
N LEU A 24 9.83 -16.52 -2.86
CA LEU A 24 10.29 -16.08 -4.19
C LEU A 24 9.71 -14.74 -4.63
N ARG A 25 8.70 -14.22 -3.94
CA ARG A 25 8.22 -12.86 -4.19
C ARG A 25 9.15 -11.87 -3.52
N SER A 26 9.86 -11.12 -4.36
CA SER A 26 10.60 -9.95 -3.91
C SER A 26 9.65 -8.97 -3.21
N PRO A 27 10.00 -8.42 -2.03
CA PRO A 27 9.22 -7.36 -1.39
C PRO A 27 8.94 -6.19 -2.32
N VAL A 28 9.88 -5.90 -3.23
CA VAL A 28 9.75 -4.88 -4.28
C VAL A 28 8.65 -5.24 -5.28
N ALA A 29 8.54 -6.53 -5.66
CA ALA A 29 7.52 -6.97 -6.60
C ALA A 29 6.12 -6.87 -5.99
N ASP A 30 5.97 -7.24 -4.72
CA ASP A 30 4.69 -7.07 -4.00
C ASP A 30 4.33 -5.58 -3.85
N ALA A 31 5.30 -4.74 -3.47
CA ALA A 31 5.12 -3.30 -3.38
C ALA A 31 4.72 -2.68 -4.72
N LEU A 32 5.34 -3.12 -5.82
CA LEU A 32 5.02 -2.64 -7.18
C LEU A 32 3.59 -2.96 -7.58
N VAL A 33 3.15 -4.22 -7.40
CA VAL A 33 1.79 -4.63 -7.76
C VAL A 33 0.77 -3.90 -6.90
N LYS A 34 1.01 -3.75 -5.59
CA LYS A 34 0.12 -3.01 -4.69
C LYS A 34 0.04 -1.53 -5.06
N ALA A 35 1.17 -0.88 -5.33
CA ALA A 35 1.21 0.53 -5.73
C ALA A 35 0.42 0.78 -7.02
N ILE A 36 0.55 -0.09 -8.04
CA ILE A 36 -0.19 0.02 -9.31
C ILE A 36 -1.70 -0.15 -9.07
N ARG A 37 -2.11 -1.16 -8.28
CA ARG A 37 -3.52 -1.37 -7.93
C ARG A 37 -4.08 -0.20 -7.12
N GLY A 38 -3.29 0.35 -6.21
CA GLY A 38 -3.62 1.55 -5.45
C GLY A 38 -3.84 2.77 -6.35
N ALA A 39 -2.94 3.01 -7.30
CA ALA A 39 -3.05 4.09 -8.27
C ALA A 39 -4.28 3.93 -9.19
N ALA A 40 -4.66 2.70 -9.51
CA ALA A 40 -5.87 2.39 -10.27
C ALA A 40 -7.17 2.45 -9.45
N GLY A 41 -7.11 2.69 -8.14
CA GLY A 41 -8.27 2.67 -7.25
C GLY A 41 -8.86 1.27 -6.99
N ILE A 42 -8.11 0.22 -7.32
CA ILE A 42 -8.51 -1.19 -7.14
C ILE A 42 -8.16 -1.66 -5.71
N GLY A 43 -7.19 -1.03 -5.06
CA GLY A 43 -6.80 -1.29 -3.68
C GLY A 43 -6.31 -0.03 -2.99
N ASP A 44 -5.78 -0.18 -1.78
CA ASP A 44 -5.22 0.95 -1.03
C ASP A 44 -3.75 1.18 -1.38
N PHE A 45 -3.38 2.44 -1.51
CA PHE A 45 -1.98 2.85 -1.56
C PHE A 45 -1.40 2.93 -0.15
N SER A 46 -0.25 2.30 0.10
CA SER A 46 0.41 2.28 1.42
C SER A 46 1.74 3.04 1.40
N ALA A 47 2.15 3.56 2.56
CA ALA A 47 3.44 4.25 2.68
C ALA A 47 4.61 3.26 2.62
N GLU A 48 4.37 2.06 3.13
CA GLU A 48 5.34 0.97 3.22
C GLU A 48 5.72 0.43 1.83
N ASP A 49 4.73 0.29 0.94
CA ASP A 49 4.99 -0.11 -0.45
C ASP A 49 5.76 0.99 -1.19
N ALA A 50 5.42 2.27 -0.97
CA ALA A 50 6.15 3.39 -1.55
C ALA A 50 7.62 3.44 -1.08
N GLU A 51 7.85 3.17 0.21
CA GLU A 51 9.20 3.15 0.79
C GLU A 51 10.08 2.05 0.19
N GLU A 52 9.57 0.84 0.03
CA GLU A 52 10.34 -0.24 -0.58
C GLU A 52 10.68 0.06 -2.06
N LEU A 53 9.76 0.66 -2.80
CA LEU A 53 9.97 1.05 -4.19
C LEU A 53 11.04 2.15 -4.32
N VAL A 54 10.97 3.20 -3.49
CA VAL A 54 11.97 4.27 -3.50
C VAL A 54 13.35 3.76 -3.10
N ARG A 55 13.44 2.97 -2.04
CA ARG A 55 14.71 2.34 -1.62
C ARG A 55 15.29 1.47 -2.73
N TYR A 56 14.46 0.70 -3.42
CA TYR A 56 14.89 -0.08 -4.56
C TYR A 56 15.40 0.79 -5.70
N ALA A 57 14.70 1.87 -6.05
CA ALA A 57 15.09 2.80 -7.10
C ALA A 57 16.45 3.46 -6.82
N VAL A 58 16.69 3.90 -5.58
CA VAL A 58 18.00 4.43 -5.13
C VAL A 58 19.09 3.35 -5.22
N ARG A 59 18.84 2.14 -4.70
CA ARG A 59 19.81 1.02 -4.76
C ARG A 59 20.20 0.65 -6.19
N ARG A 60 19.31 0.85 -7.15
CA ARG A 60 19.53 0.56 -8.58
C ARG A 60 20.04 1.77 -9.37
N GLY A 61 20.25 2.91 -8.73
CA GLY A 61 20.73 4.14 -9.38
C GLY A 61 19.73 4.74 -10.37
N LEU A 62 18.43 4.45 -10.20
CA LEU A 62 17.37 5.03 -11.04
C LEU A 62 17.05 6.47 -10.63
N ILE A 63 17.22 6.78 -9.35
CA ILE A 63 17.09 8.12 -8.76
C ILE A 63 18.19 8.34 -7.73
N GLY A 64 18.50 9.60 -7.44
CA GLY A 64 19.43 9.96 -6.38
C GLY A 64 18.83 9.81 -4.97
N PRO A 65 19.67 9.71 -3.91
CA PRO A 65 19.19 9.64 -2.54
C PRO A 65 18.35 10.87 -2.15
N ASP A 66 18.79 12.07 -2.54
CA ASP A 66 18.07 13.32 -2.25
C ASP A 66 16.67 13.36 -2.89
N GLU A 67 16.55 12.80 -4.10
CA GLU A 67 15.27 12.68 -4.79
C GLU A 67 14.37 11.66 -4.07
N GLY A 68 14.93 10.53 -3.65
CA GLY A 68 14.22 9.53 -2.87
C GLY A 68 13.64 10.10 -1.57
N ASP A 69 14.43 10.86 -0.81
CA ASP A 69 13.98 11.48 0.44
C ASP A 69 12.85 12.50 0.22
N ARG A 70 12.97 13.31 -0.84
CA ARG A 70 11.90 14.27 -1.23
C ARG A 70 10.60 13.55 -1.56
N VAL A 71 10.66 12.52 -2.41
CA VAL A 71 9.48 11.73 -2.82
C VAL A 71 8.81 11.09 -1.60
N LEU A 72 9.58 10.49 -0.68
CA LEU A 72 9.02 9.91 0.54
C LEU A 72 8.37 10.96 1.44
N GLY A 73 8.94 12.16 1.54
CA GLY A 73 8.33 13.29 2.24
C GLY A 73 6.97 13.68 1.66
N GLU A 74 6.88 13.80 0.33
CA GLU A 74 5.65 14.14 -0.39
C GLU A 74 4.56 13.08 -0.20
N VAL A 75 4.91 11.80 -0.35
CA VAL A 75 4.00 10.67 -0.14
C VAL A 75 3.44 10.67 1.28
N GLN A 76 4.30 10.83 2.30
CA GLN A 76 3.84 10.89 3.69
C GLN A 76 2.91 12.08 3.94
N ALA A 77 3.20 13.25 3.37
CA ALA A 77 2.36 14.42 3.50
C ALA A 77 0.98 14.21 2.84
N ALA A 78 0.95 13.64 1.64
CA ALA A 78 -0.28 13.34 0.91
C ALA A 78 -1.16 12.33 1.67
N LEU A 79 -0.58 11.24 2.17
CA LEU A 79 -1.31 10.24 2.95
C LEU A 79 -1.84 10.80 4.28
N LYS A 80 -1.07 11.65 4.97
CA LYS A 80 -1.55 12.37 6.16
C LYS A 80 -2.72 13.29 5.83
N SER A 81 -2.68 13.96 4.67
CA SER A 81 -3.76 14.84 4.20
C SER A 81 -5.04 14.03 3.90
N GLN A 82 -4.93 12.94 3.14
CA GLN A 82 -6.08 12.08 2.81
C GLN A 82 -6.77 11.50 4.05
N ARG A 83 -5.99 11.10 5.07
CA ARG A 83 -6.56 10.64 6.35
C ARG A 83 -7.35 11.73 7.08
N LYS A 84 -6.99 13.01 6.93
CA LYS A 84 -7.74 14.13 7.52
C LYS A 84 -9.05 14.38 6.78
N THR A 85 -9.05 14.35 5.44
CA THR A 85 -10.28 14.50 4.63
C THR A 85 -11.25 13.34 4.82
N ALA A 86 -10.76 12.09 4.90
CA ALA A 86 -11.60 10.93 5.20
C ALA A 86 -12.26 11.01 6.59
N LYS A 87 -11.59 11.62 7.59
CA LYS A 87 -12.18 11.86 8.92
C LYS A 87 -13.20 13.00 8.93
N ALA A 88 -13.02 14.01 8.10
CA ALA A 88 -13.95 15.14 7.98
C ALA A 88 -15.26 14.78 7.26
N GLY A 89 -15.26 13.73 6.44
CA GLY A 89 -16.43 13.25 5.70
C GLY A 89 -17.42 12.39 6.50
N LYS A 90 -17.16 12.06 7.77
CA LYS A 90 -18.16 11.36 8.60
C LYS A 90 -19.23 12.35 9.05
N PRO A 91 -20.49 12.28 8.54
CA PRO A 91 -21.53 13.17 9.01
C PRO A 91 -21.74 12.93 10.51
N LYS A 92 -21.58 13.98 11.32
CA LYS A 92 -22.03 13.97 12.72
C LYS A 92 -23.50 13.58 12.70
N VAL A 93 -23.81 12.36 13.14
CA VAL A 93 -25.19 11.91 13.37
C VAL A 93 -25.86 12.97 14.23
N ALA A 94 -26.76 13.73 13.61
CA ALA A 94 -27.52 14.76 14.30
C ALA A 94 -28.32 14.06 15.41
N LYS A 95 -27.94 14.30 16.67
CA LYS A 95 -28.74 13.90 17.83
C LYS A 95 -30.14 14.48 17.66
N LYS A 96 -31.10 13.63 17.26
CA LYS A 96 -32.53 13.96 17.27
C LYS A 96 -32.89 14.38 18.70
N ARG A 97 -33.22 15.66 18.89
CA ARG A 97 -33.80 16.17 20.13
C ARG A 97 -35.16 15.46 20.34
N PRO A 98 -35.45 14.90 21.52
CA PRO A 98 -36.76 14.31 21.76
C PRO A 98 -37.82 15.41 21.75
N ALA A 99 -38.86 15.21 20.94
CA ALA A 99 -40.01 16.09 20.84
C ALA A 99 -40.73 16.17 22.18
N LYS A 100 -40.92 17.39 22.68
CA LYS A 100 -41.65 17.72 23.91
C LYS A 100 -43.11 17.28 23.74
N LYS A 101 -43.52 16.18 24.38
CA LYS A 101 -44.91 15.71 24.40
C LYS A 101 -45.73 16.72 25.21
N LYS A 102 -46.65 17.42 24.54
CA LYS A 102 -47.63 18.34 25.13
C LYS A 102 -48.61 17.50 25.96
N SER A 103 -48.50 17.54 27.29
CA SER A 103 -49.52 16.99 28.17
C SER A 103 -50.72 17.94 28.18
N ARG A 104 -51.89 17.42 27.83
CA ARG A 104 -53.19 18.09 27.91
C ARG A 104 -54.23 17.07 28.31
N ARG A 105 -54.43 16.88 29.61
CA ARG A 105 -55.72 16.65 30.28
C ARG A 105 -55.50 16.45 31.77
#